data_AF-A0A6P7WT26-F1
#
_entry.id   AF-A0A6P7WT26-F1
#
_cell.length_a   1.000
_cell.length_b   1.000
_cell.length_c   1.000
_cell.angle_alpha   90.00
_cell.angle_beta   90.00
_cell.angle_gamma   90.00
#
_symmetry.space_group_name_H-M   'P 1'
#
loop_
_entity.id
_entity.type
_entity.pdbx_description
1 polymer ?
#
loop_
_entity_poly.entity_id
_entity_poly.type
_entity_poly.pdbx_seq_one_letter_code
_entity_poly.pdbx_strand_id
1 'polypeptide(L)'
;MLSNNMDTTTLRMDEKLSDQTAVVRYFKMSDPVTLNVGGKLYTTSISTLCTYPDSMLGAMFSGKMPTKKDSQGNCFIDRDGKVFRYILNFLRTSHLDLPEDFQEMGLLKREADFYQIQPLIDALVEKEVELSKAEKNAMLNISLEQKKQTVHFTVREAPQIYSLSSSNMEVFTAHMFSTSCLFLKLLGSKLFYYVNGNLSSVTNYLDDSNHLTLDWVADVNGLPEEEYTRQNLKRLWVVPANKQINSFQVFVEEVLKIAMSDGFCVDSSHPHSSDFLNNKIIRLLRYR
;
A
#
# COMPACT_ATOMS: atom_id res chain seq x y z
N MET A 1 -69.91 -35.38 23.43
CA MET A 1 -69.70 -34.50 24.59
C MET A 1 -68.43 -33.70 24.29
N LEU A 2 -68.56 -32.54 23.62
CA LEU A 2 -68.55 -31.20 24.23
C LEU A 2 -67.28 -31.00 25.08
N SER A 3 -66.17 -30.53 24.50
CA SER A 3 -65.82 -29.11 24.28
C SER A 3 -65.71 -28.32 25.59
N ASN A 4 -64.47 -28.06 26.03
CA ASN A 4 -64.14 -27.00 26.98
C ASN A 4 -63.39 -25.92 26.21
N ASN A 5 -64.02 -24.74 26.14
CA ASN A 5 -63.47 -23.52 25.57
C ASN A 5 -63.41 -22.43 26.65
N MET A 6 -62.26 -21.77 26.71
CA MET A 6 -62.04 -20.31 26.79
C MET A 6 -62.29 -19.54 28.09
N ASP A 7 -61.18 -18.93 28.54
CA ASP A 7 -60.96 -17.52 28.95
C ASP A 7 -61.76 -16.86 30.08
N THR A 8 -61.03 -16.27 31.04
CA THR A 8 -61.07 -14.82 31.34
C THR A 8 -60.01 -14.36 32.36
N THR A 9 -59.13 -13.47 31.90
CA THR A 9 -58.63 -12.19 32.47
C THR A 9 -58.86 -11.89 33.98
N THR A 10 -57.82 -11.43 34.72
CA THR A 10 -57.65 -10.06 35.30
C THR A 10 -56.58 -9.95 36.43
N LEU A 11 -55.51 -9.21 36.13
CA LEU A 11 -54.69 -8.24 36.91
C LEU A 11 -54.70 -8.19 38.47
N ARG A 12 -53.49 -8.19 39.07
CA ARG A 12 -52.87 -7.18 39.99
C ARG A 12 -51.68 -7.81 40.74
N MET A 13 -50.42 -7.51 40.42
CA MET A 13 -49.59 -6.42 40.98
C MET A 13 -49.70 -6.28 42.50
N ASP A 14 -48.77 -6.87 43.25
CA ASP A 14 -47.63 -6.17 43.88
C ASP A 14 -47.05 -7.02 45.01
N GLU A 15 -45.78 -7.41 44.91
CA GLU A 15 -44.85 -7.13 46.00
C GLU A 15 -43.40 -7.18 45.49
N LYS A 16 -42.79 -6.01 45.59
CA LYS A 16 -41.39 -5.70 45.29
C LYS A 16 -40.47 -6.56 46.16
N LEU A 17 -39.46 -7.18 45.54
CA LEU A 17 -38.16 -7.30 46.20
C LEU A 17 -37.08 -6.82 45.25
N SER A 18 -36.55 -5.66 45.59
CA SER A 18 -35.37 -5.05 44.98
C SER A 18 -34.17 -5.95 45.18
N ASP A 19 -33.60 -6.46 44.10
CA ASP A 19 -32.26 -7.05 44.14
C ASP A 19 -31.35 -6.28 43.17
N GLN A 20 -30.68 -5.25 43.71
CA GLN A 20 -29.51 -4.65 43.09
C GLN A 20 -28.30 -5.53 43.37
N THR A 21 -28.25 -6.71 42.74
CA THR A 21 -27.03 -7.49 42.67
C THR A 21 -26.64 -7.62 41.21
N ALA A 22 -25.53 -6.98 40.82
CA ALA A 22 -24.96 -7.13 39.49
C ALA A 22 -24.67 -8.62 39.25
N VAL A 23 -25.51 -9.28 38.44
CA VAL A 23 -25.29 -10.66 38.03
C VAL A 23 -24.00 -10.68 37.22
N VAL A 24 -22.89 -11.12 37.83
CA VAL A 24 -21.64 -11.37 37.12
C VAL A 24 -21.94 -12.50 36.14
N ARG A 25 -22.26 -12.13 34.90
CA ARG A 25 -22.42 -13.09 33.82
C ARG A 25 -21.03 -13.67 33.54
N TYR A 26 -20.81 -14.91 33.98
CA TYR A 26 -19.69 -15.71 33.52
C TYR A 26 -19.92 -16.02 32.04
N PHE A 27 -19.18 -15.34 31.17
CA PHE A 27 -19.19 -15.66 29.74
C PHE A 27 -18.44 -16.98 29.52
N LYS A 28 -19.01 -17.88 28.70
CA LYS A 28 -18.24 -19.04 28.23
C LYS A 28 -17.23 -18.55 27.20
N MET A 29 -16.07 -19.19 27.16
CA MET A 29 -14.99 -18.81 26.24
C MET A 29 -15.39 -18.85 24.75
N SER A 30 -16.36 -19.71 24.41
CA SER A 30 -16.91 -19.82 23.06
C SER A 30 -17.98 -18.78 22.73
N ASP A 31 -18.48 -18.03 23.71
CA ASP A 31 -19.62 -17.14 23.50
C ASP A 31 -19.23 -15.99 22.56
N PRO A 32 -20.08 -15.67 21.57
CA PRO A 32 -19.88 -14.52 20.74
C PRO A 32 -20.11 -13.24 21.55
N VAL A 33 -19.29 -12.24 21.28
CA VAL A 33 -19.37 -10.90 21.85
C VAL A 33 -19.19 -9.87 20.74
N THR A 34 -20.03 -8.83 20.80
CA THR A 34 -19.94 -7.70 19.88
C THR A 34 -19.31 -6.50 20.57
N LEU A 35 -18.29 -5.95 19.93
CA LEU A 35 -17.56 -4.75 20.29
C LEU A 35 -17.97 -3.62 19.34
N ASN A 36 -18.22 -2.44 19.88
CA ASN A 36 -18.34 -1.20 19.13
C ASN A 36 -17.05 -0.40 19.34
N VAL A 37 -16.18 -0.36 18.34
CA VAL A 37 -14.88 0.33 18.39
C VAL A 37 -14.97 1.58 17.52
N GLY A 38 -15.10 2.76 18.16
CA GLY A 38 -15.21 4.05 17.46
C GLY A 38 -16.38 4.13 16.46
N GLY A 39 -17.47 3.40 16.71
CA GLY A 39 -18.64 3.31 15.83
C GLY A 39 -18.63 2.10 14.89
N LYS A 40 -17.54 1.34 14.80
CA LYS A 40 -17.45 0.13 13.97
C LYS A 40 -17.70 -1.12 14.80
N LEU A 41 -18.67 -1.93 14.36
CA LEU A 41 -19.02 -3.18 15.04
C LEU A 41 -18.10 -4.33 14.62
N TYR A 42 -17.60 -5.07 15.60
CA TYR A 42 -16.85 -6.30 15.44
C TYR A 42 -17.47 -7.39 16.32
N THR A 43 -17.68 -8.57 15.75
CA THR A 43 -18.11 -9.75 16.50
C THR A 43 -16.99 -10.79 16.52
N THR A 44 -16.71 -11.32 17.71
CA THR A 44 -15.69 -12.34 17.94
C THR A 44 -16.05 -13.20 19.16
N SER A 45 -15.23 -14.17 19.54
CA SER A 45 -15.40 -14.94 20.78
C SER A 45 -14.65 -14.32 21.96
N ILE A 46 -15.10 -14.62 23.17
CA ILE A 46 -14.36 -14.31 24.42
C ILE A 46 -12.97 -14.95 24.40
N SER A 47 -12.84 -16.17 23.86
CA SER A 47 -11.53 -16.84 23.71
C SER A 47 -10.52 -16.02 22.91
N THR A 48 -10.97 -15.34 21.85
CA THR A 48 -10.11 -14.48 21.03
C THR A 48 -9.66 -13.24 21.82
N LEU A 49 -10.57 -12.61 22.56
CA LEU A 49 -10.23 -11.40 23.34
C LEU A 49 -9.33 -11.71 24.54
N CYS A 50 -9.38 -12.96 25.02
CA CYS A 50 -8.55 -13.46 26.11
C CYS A 50 -7.31 -14.24 25.63
N THR A 51 -6.99 -14.25 24.32
CA THR A 51 -5.78 -14.91 23.78
C THR A 51 -4.52 -14.46 24.54
N TYR A 52 -4.46 -13.17 24.90
CA TYR A 52 -3.43 -12.62 25.78
C TYR A 52 -4.07 -12.10 27.07
N PRO A 53 -4.09 -12.89 28.16
CA PRO A 53 -4.77 -12.54 29.40
C PRO A 53 -4.25 -11.27 30.08
N ASP A 54 -2.97 -10.94 29.86
CA ASP A 54 -2.30 -9.77 30.44
C ASP A 54 -2.56 -8.48 29.63
N SER A 55 -3.24 -8.58 28.49
CA SER A 55 -3.67 -7.42 27.70
C SER A 55 -4.90 -6.74 28.31
N MET A 56 -5.15 -5.50 27.91
CA MET A 56 -6.36 -4.76 28.31
C MET A 56 -7.64 -5.53 27.94
N LEU A 57 -7.70 -6.11 26.74
CA LEU A 57 -8.85 -6.89 26.29
C LEU A 57 -9.00 -8.20 27.10
N GLY A 58 -7.89 -8.86 27.43
CA GLY A 58 -7.89 -10.01 28.32
C GLY A 58 -8.43 -9.68 29.71
N ALA A 59 -8.05 -8.53 30.28
CA ALA A 59 -8.56 -8.06 31.56
C ALA A 59 -10.06 -7.68 31.50
N MET A 60 -10.50 -7.02 30.43
CA MET A 60 -11.91 -6.65 30.20
C MET A 60 -12.83 -7.87 30.12
N PHE A 61 -12.42 -8.92 29.41
CA PHE A 61 -13.27 -10.07 29.11
C PHE A 61 -13.02 -11.29 30.00
N SER A 62 -12.02 -11.25 30.88
CA SER A 62 -11.88 -12.20 32.01
C SER A 62 -12.72 -11.83 33.23
N GLY A 63 -13.52 -10.76 33.16
CA GLY A 63 -14.38 -10.29 34.25
C GLY A 63 -13.67 -9.42 35.28
N LYS A 64 -12.42 -9.00 35.01
CA LYS A 64 -11.61 -8.18 35.92
C LYS A 64 -11.82 -6.68 35.76
N MET A 65 -12.37 -6.21 34.63
CA MET A 65 -12.62 -4.79 34.38
C MET A 65 -14.06 -4.50 33.95
N PRO A 66 -14.67 -3.38 34.42
CA PRO A 66 -15.96 -2.92 33.92
C PRO A 66 -15.90 -2.53 32.43
N THR A 67 -16.91 -2.91 31.66
CA THR A 67 -17.02 -2.57 30.24
C THR A 67 -18.10 -1.52 30.02
N LYS A 68 -17.74 -0.38 29.41
CA LYS A 68 -18.71 0.61 28.95
C LYS A 68 -19.54 -0.03 27.83
N LYS A 69 -20.84 0.27 27.77
CA LYS A 69 -21.73 -0.22 26.72
C LYS A 69 -22.31 0.94 25.91
N ASP A 70 -22.57 0.70 24.63
CA ASP A 70 -23.34 1.61 23.78
C ASP A 70 -24.85 1.48 24.03
N SER A 71 -25.67 2.25 23.29
CA SER A 71 -27.13 2.23 23.40
C SER A 71 -27.77 0.89 23.00
N GLN A 72 -27.02 0.01 22.32
CA GLN A 72 -27.47 -1.32 21.90
C GLN A 72 -26.94 -2.42 22.83
N GLY A 73 -26.16 -2.06 23.87
CA GLY A 73 -25.61 -3.00 24.84
C GLY A 73 -24.29 -3.66 24.41
N ASN A 74 -23.69 -3.25 23.29
CA ASN A 74 -22.37 -3.74 22.86
C ASN A 74 -21.26 -3.09 23.70
N CYS A 75 -20.16 -3.81 23.94
CA CYS A 75 -19.01 -3.22 24.63
C CYS A 75 -18.42 -2.11 23.76
N PHE A 76 -18.38 -0.89 24.30
CA PHE A 76 -17.94 0.29 23.57
C PHE A 76 -16.49 0.64 23.94
N ILE A 77 -15.67 0.82 22.90
CA ILE A 77 -14.26 1.21 22.99
C ILE A 77 -14.09 2.45 22.12
N ASP A 78 -13.69 3.56 22.73
CA ASP A 78 -13.53 4.86 22.06
C ASP A 78 -12.16 4.96 21.36
N ARG A 79 -11.93 4.12 20.34
CA ARG A 79 -10.67 3.96 19.61
C ARG A 79 -10.91 3.81 18.11
N ASP A 80 -9.82 3.75 17.33
CA ASP A 80 -9.90 3.62 15.88
C ASP A 80 -10.48 2.25 15.44
N GLY A 81 -11.72 2.26 14.98
CA GLY A 81 -12.40 1.07 14.51
C GLY A 81 -11.78 0.45 13.25
N LYS A 82 -11.14 1.24 12.37
CA LYS A 82 -10.56 0.71 11.13
C LYS A 82 -9.32 -0.14 11.43
N VAL A 83 -8.41 0.39 12.23
CA VAL A 83 -7.16 -0.28 12.64
C VAL A 83 -7.41 -1.46 13.57
N PHE A 84 -8.47 -1.43 14.36
CA PHE A 84 -8.86 -2.55 15.23
C PHE A 84 -9.00 -3.90 14.47
N ARG A 85 -9.28 -3.89 13.16
CA ARG A 85 -9.30 -5.12 12.36
C ARG A 85 -7.99 -5.90 12.47
N TYR A 86 -6.84 -5.22 12.44
CA TYR A 86 -5.53 -5.85 12.50
C TYR A 86 -5.22 -6.36 13.90
N ILE A 87 -5.61 -5.61 14.93
CA ILE A 87 -5.56 -6.05 16.33
C ILE A 87 -6.34 -7.36 16.49
N LEU A 88 -7.58 -7.39 16.02
CA LEU A 88 -8.46 -8.55 16.15
C LEU A 88 -7.96 -9.76 15.35
N ASN A 89 -7.39 -9.55 14.16
CA ASN A 89 -6.78 -10.64 13.40
C ASN A 89 -5.56 -11.22 14.11
N PHE A 90 -4.69 -10.37 14.66
CA PHE A 90 -3.56 -10.82 15.47
C PHE A 90 -4.02 -11.65 16.67
N LEU A 91 -5.09 -11.25 17.37
CA LEU A 91 -5.65 -12.04 18.47
C LEU A 91 -6.17 -13.43 18.03
N ARG A 92 -6.57 -13.60 16.77
CA ARG A 92 -7.07 -14.87 16.21
C ARG A 92 -5.94 -15.80 15.78
N THR A 93 -4.92 -15.25 15.13
CA THR A 93 -3.87 -16.04 14.48
C THR A 93 -2.56 -16.05 15.24
N SER A 94 -2.33 -15.06 16.13
CA SER A 94 -1.01 -14.73 16.70
C SER A 94 0.05 -14.37 15.65
N HIS A 95 -0.39 -13.92 14.46
CA HIS A 95 0.48 -13.52 13.35
C HIS A 95 0.17 -12.08 12.90
N LEU A 96 1.22 -11.33 12.55
CA LEU A 96 1.09 -9.96 12.04
C LEU A 96 0.86 -9.97 10.53
N ASP A 97 -0.41 -9.99 10.13
CA ASP A 97 -0.83 -9.98 8.73
C ASP A 97 -1.25 -8.57 8.28
N LEU A 98 -0.38 -7.90 7.51
CA LEU A 98 -0.60 -6.56 6.97
C LEU A 98 -0.60 -6.58 5.44
N PRO A 99 -1.39 -5.70 4.78
CA PRO A 99 -1.24 -5.42 3.36
C PRO A 99 0.19 -4.98 3.04
N GLU A 100 0.69 -5.31 1.85
CA GLU A 100 2.04 -4.93 1.40
C GLU A 100 2.25 -3.42 1.43
N ASP A 101 1.20 -2.65 1.14
CA ASP A 101 1.18 -1.19 1.10
C ASP A 101 0.66 -0.56 2.41
N PHE A 102 0.70 -1.26 3.54
CA PHE A 102 0.15 -0.74 4.80
C PHE A 102 0.86 0.55 5.27
N GLN A 103 0.18 1.70 5.14
CA GLN A 103 0.72 3.02 5.47
C GLN A 103 0.47 3.45 6.93
N GLU A 104 -0.34 2.72 7.69
CA GLU A 104 -0.81 3.14 9.02
C GLU A 104 -0.02 2.50 10.17
N MET A 105 1.25 2.14 9.95
CA MET A 105 2.11 1.45 10.93
C MET A 105 2.18 2.17 12.28
N GLY A 106 2.40 3.48 12.28
CA GLY A 106 2.46 4.29 13.50
C GLY A 106 1.12 4.40 14.23
N LEU A 107 -0.01 4.28 13.53
CA LEU A 107 -1.33 4.22 14.17
C LEU A 107 -1.56 2.84 14.79
N LEU A 108 -1.25 1.76 14.07
CA LEU A 108 -1.36 0.39 14.58
C LEU A 108 -0.51 0.17 15.83
N LYS A 109 0.70 0.72 15.88
CA LYS A 109 1.58 0.65 17.06
C LYS A 109 0.96 1.35 18.28
N ARG A 110 0.34 2.52 18.10
CA ARG A 110 -0.37 3.23 19.17
C ARG A 110 -1.60 2.47 19.66
N GLU A 111 -2.33 1.80 18.77
CA GLU A 111 -3.45 0.95 19.17
C GLU A 111 -2.97 -0.31 19.90
N ALA A 112 -1.91 -0.97 19.42
CA ALA A 112 -1.31 -2.13 20.09
C ALA A 112 -0.85 -1.81 21.52
N ASP A 113 -0.24 -0.63 21.71
CA ASP A 113 0.14 -0.09 23.02
C ASP A 113 -1.09 0.19 23.90
N PHE A 114 -2.12 0.84 23.35
CA PHE A 114 -3.37 1.09 24.07
C PHE A 114 -4.04 -0.21 24.58
N TYR A 115 -4.11 -1.24 23.73
CA TYR A 115 -4.67 -2.54 24.11
C TYR A 115 -3.69 -3.39 24.93
N GLN A 116 -2.45 -2.96 25.12
CA GLN A 116 -1.40 -3.63 25.88
C GLN A 116 -1.13 -5.05 25.38
N ILE A 117 -1.07 -5.25 24.06
CA ILE A 117 -0.81 -6.56 23.46
C ILE A 117 0.69 -6.66 23.18
N GLN A 118 1.48 -7.03 24.19
CA GLN A 118 2.94 -7.05 24.10
C GLN A 118 3.48 -7.85 22.89
N PRO A 119 2.98 -9.07 22.59
CA PRO A 119 3.49 -9.83 21.44
C PRO A 119 3.25 -9.13 20.09
N LEU A 120 2.19 -8.32 19.99
CA LEU A 120 1.92 -7.52 18.79
C LEU A 120 2.89 -6.34 18.70
N ILE A 121 3.16 -5.67 19.82
CA ILE A 121 4.13 -4.56 19.87
C ILE A 121 5.51 -5.06 19.42
N ASP A 122 5.94 -6.22 19.92
CA ASP A 122 7.22 -6.84 19.57
C ASP A 122 7.28 -7.19 18.08
N ALA A 123 6.22 -7.82 17.54
CA ALA A 123 6.13 -8.13 16.10
C ALA A 123 6.17 -6.88 15.21
N LEU A 124 5.55 -5.77 15.63
CA LEU A 124 5.59 -4.51 14.91
C LEU A 124 7.00 -3.90 14.91
N VAL A 125 7.70 -3.96 16.05
CA VAL A 125 9.09 -3.47 16.15
C VAL A 125 10.03 -4.30 15.28
N GLU A 126 9.89 -5.63 15.29
CA GLU A 126 10.65 -6.52 14.42
C GLU A 126 10.42 -6.18 12.94
N LYS A 127 9.16 -5.99 12.55
CA LYS A 127 8.80 -5.59 11.19
C LYS A 127 9.42 -4.24 10.78
N GLU A 128 9.42 -3.25 11.68
CA GLU A 128 10.07 -1.95 11.43
C GLU A 128 11.59 -2.11 11.24
N VAL A 129 12.24 -2.98 12.03
CA VAL A 129 13.67 -3.27 11.88
C VAL A 129 13.96 -3.97 10.56
N GLU A 130 13.13 -4.94 10.16
CA GLU A 130 13.25 -5.61 8.86
C GLU A 130 13.13 -4.61 7.69
N LEU A 131 12.09 -3.77 7.71
CA LEU A 131 11.89 -2.74 6.69
C LEU A 131 13.06 -1.75 6.68
N SER A 132 13.55 -1.32 7.84
CA SER A 132 14.72 -0.46 7.94
C SER A 132 15.99 -1.11 7.39
N LYS A 133 16.19 -2.41 7.65
CA LYS A 133 17.32 -3.17 7.11
C LYS A 133 17.21 -3.35 5.60
N ALA A 134 16.03 -3.64 5.06
CA ALA A 134 15.77 -3.75 3.62
C ALA A 134 15.95 -2.41 2.90
N GLU A 135 15.60 -1.31 3.57
CA GLU A 135 15.86 0.03 3.07
C GLU A 135 17.37 0.36 3.12
N LYS A 136 18.08 0.01 4.20
CA LYS A 136 19.54 0.23 4.27
C LYS A 136 20.32 -0.64 3.29
N ASN A 137 20.00 -1.93 3.23
CA ASN A 137 20.58 -2.92 2.34
C ASN A 137 19.64 -3.16 1.18
N ALA A 138 19.82 -2.40 0.10
CA ALA A 138 18.90 -2.39 -1.01
C ALA A 138 19.54 -2.89 -2.30
N MET A 139 18.75 -3.49 -3.16
CA MET A 139 19.11 -3.84 -4.52
C MET A 139 18.20 -3.08 -5.48
N LEU A 140 18.73 -2.68 -6.63
CA LEU A 140 17.98 -2.18 -7.77
C LEU A 140 18.36 -3.01 -9.00
N ASN A 141 17.38 -3.62 -9.64
CA ASN A 141 17.51 -4.25 -10.94
C ASN A 141 16.75 -3.43 -11.96
N ILE A 142 17.34 -3.22 -13.13
CA ILE A 142 16.75 -2.50 -14.25
C ILE A 142 16.91 -3.38 -15.47
N SER A 143 15.79 -3.73 -16.11
CA SER A 143 15.77 -4.35 -17.43
C SER A 143 15.32 -3.35 -18.48
N LEU A 144 16.00 -3.27 -19.62
CA LEU A 144 15.80 -2.28 -20.68
C LEU A 144 15.46 -2.98 -21.99
N GLU A 145 14.36 -2.60 -22.62
CA GLU A 145 13.90 -3.13 -23.90
C GLU A 145 13.72 -2.01 -24.92
N GLN A 146 14.33 -2.17 -26.09
CA GLN A 146 14.23 -1.21 -27.20
C GLN A 146 13.64 -1.90 -28.41
N LYS A 147 12.60 -1.30 -28.97
CA LYS A 147 11.98 -1.72 -30.22
C LYS A 147 11.96 -0.55 -31.21
N LYS A 148 12.13 -0.88 -32.49
CA LYS A 148 11.88 0.06 -33.59
C LYS A 148 10.44 -0.10 -34.04
N GLN A 149 9.73 1.01 -34.16
CA GLN A 149 8.34 1.06 -34.58
C GLN A 149 8.18 2.15 -35.64
N THR A 150 7.43 1.87 -36.70
CA THR A 150 7.06 2.89 -37.68
C THR A 150 5.87 3.67 -37.16
N VAL A 151 5.96 5.00 -37.16
CA VAL A 151 4.86 5.91 -36.88
C VAL A 151 4.37 6.52 -38.19
N HIS A 152 3.05 6.50 -38.39
CA HIS A 152 2.40 7.11 -39.55
C HIS A 152 1.68 8.38 -39.10
N PHE A 153 1.83 9.46 -39.85
CA PHE A 153 1.25 10.76 -39.51
C PHE A 153 1.00 11.58 -40.76
N THR A 154 0.17 12.62 -40.63
CA THR A 154 -0.09 13.56 -41.71
C THR A 154 0.66 14.86 -41.46
N VAL A 155 1.38 15.34 -42.48
CA VAL A 155 2.04 16.65 -42.46
C VAL A 155 1.18 17.62 -43.26
N ARG A 156 0.95 18.81 -42.71
CA ARG A 156 0.21 19.87 -43.41
C ARG A 156 1.17 20.71 -44.24
N GLU A 157 1.04 20.61 -45.57
CA GLU A 157 1.88 21.35 -46.53
C GLU A 157 1.28 22.73 -46.85
N ALA A 158 -0.05 22.82 -46.90
CA ALA A 158 -0.79 24.05 -47.17
C ALA A 158 -2.20 23.99 -46.54
N PRO A 159 -3.01 25.06 -46.58
CA PRO A 159 -4.43 24.96 -46.22
C PRO A 159 -5.11 23.86 -47.02
N GLN A 160 -5.69 22.88 -46.34
CA GLN A 160 -6.39 21.71 -46.94
C GLN A 160 -5.49 20.73 -47.72
N ILE A 161 -4.16 20.90 -47.71
CA ILE A 161 -3.22 19.97 -48.36
C ILE A 161 -2.42 19.24 -47.29
N TYR A 162 -2.59 17.92 -47.24
CA TYR A 162 -1.93 17.04 -46.29
C TYR A 162 -1.18 15.93 -47.03
N SER A 163 0.04 15.63 -46.60
CA SER A 163 0.85 14.52 -47.09
C SER A 163 0.90 13.42 -46.02
N LEU A 164 0.77 12.17 -46.44
CA LEU A 164 0.99 11.03 -45.54
C LEU A 164 2.50 10.81 -45.41
N SER A 165 2.99 10.88 -44.17
CA SER A 165 4.39 10.68 -43.81
C SER A 165 4.55 9.47 -42.91
N SER A 166 5.76 8.91 -42.91
CA SER A 166 6.12 7.80 -42.04
C SER A 166 7.54 7.99 -41.54
N SER A 167 7.77 7.69 -40.27
CA SER A 167 9.10 7.77 -39.66
C SER A 167 9.36 6.56 -38.78
N ASN A 168 10.63 6.18 -38.67
CA ASN A 168 11.04 5.20 -37.68
C ASN A 168 11.19 5.89 -36.33
N MET A 169 10.65 5.26 -35.30
CA MET A 169 10.71 5.71 -33.93
C MET A 169 11.29 4.60 -33.06
N GLU A 170 12.08 4.99 -32.08
CA GLU A 170 12.55 4.09 -31.04
C GLU A 170 11.62 4.20 -29.84
N VAL A 171 11.14 3.04 -29.40
CA VAL A 171 10.34 2.91 -28.19
C VAL A 171 11.18 2.16 -27.18
N PHE A 172 11.27 2.74 -26.00
CA PHE A 172 12.06 2.25 -24.87
C PHE A 172 11.12 1.85 -23.75
N THR A 173 11.44 0.72 -23.13
CA THR A 173 10.79 0.23 -21.92
C THR A 173 11.86 -0.03 -20.87
N ALA A 174 11.62 0.40 -19.64
CA ALA A 174 12.45 0.08 -18.48
C ALA A 174 11.59 -0.60 -17.41
N HIS A 175 11.95 -1.82 -17.04
CA HIS A 175 11.37 -2.55 -15.92
C HIS A 175 12.32 -2.48 -14.73
N MET A 176 11.90 -1.81 -13.66
CA MET A 176 12.72 -1.60 -12.49
C MET A 176 12.12 -2.36 -11.30
N PHE A 177 12.98 -3.09 -10.59
CA PHE A 177 12.65 -3.69 -9.31
C PHE A 177 13.63 -3.18 -8.26
N SER A 178 13.14 -2.71 -7.13
CA SER A 178 14.00 -2.41 -5.99
C SER A 178 13.46 -3.01 -4.71
N THR A 179 14.36 -3.50 -3.86
CA THR A 179 14.02 -3.87 -2.49
C THR A 179 13.82 -2.64 -1.58
N SER A 180 14.19 -1.44 -2.05
CA SER A 180 13.90 -0.17 -1.39
C SER A 180 12.75 0.53 -2.10
N CYS A 181 11.57 0.53 -1.48
CA CYS A 181 10.39 1.20 -2.03
C CYS A 181 10.54 2.73 -1.95
N LEU A 182 11.26 3.20 -0.94
CA LEU A 182 11.59 4.63 -0.79
C LEU A 182 12.46 5.12 -1.94
N PHE A 183 13.41 4.31 -2.40
CA PHE A 183 14.23 4.66 -3.56
C PHE A 183 13.39 4.77 -4.83
N LEU A 184 12.47 3.84 -5.10
CA LEU A 184 11.60 3.95 -6.29
C LEU A 184 10.66 5.16 -6.21
N LYS A 185 10.16 5.49 -5.03
CA LYS A 185 9.40 6.74 -4.83
C LYS A 185 10.27 7.98 -5.08
N LEU A 186 11.50 7.99 -4.58
CA LEU A 186 12.47 9.05 -4.84
C LEU A 186 12.74 9.18 -6.34
N LEU A 187 13.06 8.08 -7.01
CA LEU A 187 13.32 8.06 -8.44
C LEU A 187 12.11 8.54 -9.24
N GLY A 188 10.92 8.03 -8.92
CA GLY A 188 9.68 8.43 -9.55
C GLY A 188 9.37 9.92 -9.35
N SER A 189 9.77 10.51 -8.23
CA SER A 189 9.62 11.96 -7.99
C SER A 189 10.53 12.84 -8.87
N LYS A 190 11.54 12.23 -9.52
CA LYS A 190 12.49 12.93 -10.42
C LYS A 190 12.19 12.69 -11.89
N LEU A 191 11.44 11.65 -12.22
CA LEU A 191 11.08 11.29 -13.59
C LEU A 191 9.65 11.70 -13.89
N PHE A 192 9.45 12.27 -15.08
CA PHE A 192 8.16 12.82 -15.50
C PHE A 192 7.86 12.40 -16.93
N TYR A 193 6.61 12.00 -17.17
CA TYR A 193 6.09 11.92 -18.52
C TYR A 193 5.69 13.30 -18.99
N TYR A 194 6.07 13.63 -20.22
CA TYR A 194 5.56 14.78 -20.93
C TYR A 194 4.49 14.31 -21.92
N VAL A 195 3.25 14.70 -21.64
CA VAL A 195 2.07 14.35 -22.44
C VAL A 195 1.20 15.60 -22.56
N ASN A 196 0.88 15.99 -23.80
CA ASN A 196 -0.03 17.12 -24.10
C ASN A 196 0.39 18.45 -23.46
N GLY A 197 1.68 18.79 -23.50
CA GLY A 197 2.17 20.03 -22.91
C GLY A 197 2.37 20.01 -21.39
N ASN A 198 2.04 18.89 -20.73
CA ASN A 198 2.08 18.79 -19.27
C ASN A 198 3.07 17.72 -18.80
N LEU A 199 3.76 18.03 -17.71
CA LEU A 199 4.60 17.07 -16.98
C LEU A 199 3.78 16.38 -15.90
N SER A 200 3.71 15.05 -15.93
CA SER A 200 3.14 14.22 -14.88
C SER A 200 4.23 13.33 -14.26
N SER A 201 4.35 13.34 -12.94
CA SER A 201 5.34 12.49 -12.26
C SER A 201 5.03 11.01 -12.51
N VAL A 202 6.09 10.22 -12.70
CA VAL A 202 5.92 8.77 -12.90
C VAL A 202 5.51 8.04 -11.62
N THR A 203 5.50 8.69 -10.45
CA THR A 203 5.01 8.08 -9.19
C THR A 203 3.56 7.61 -9.28
N ASN A 204 2.76 8.24 -10.15
CA ASN A 204 1.37 7.84 -10.38
C ASN A 204 1.25 6.50 -11.16
N TYR A 205 2.36 5.97 -11.66
CA TYR A 205 2.46 4.76 -12.48
C TYR A 205 3.29 3.67 -11.77
N LEU A 206 3.45 3.75 -10.45
CA LEU A 206 4.02 2.66 -9.66
C LEU A 206 3.04 1.48 -9.68
N ASP A 207 3.48 0.33 -10.18
CA ASP A 207 2.68 -0.90 -10.27
C ASP A 207 2.41 -1.46 -8.86
N ASP A 208 3.42 -1.40 -7.99
CA ASP A 208 3.36 -1.69 -6.55
C ASP A 208 4.47 -0.92 -5.81
N SER A 209 4.77 -1.25 -4.54
CA SER A 209 5.81 -0.55 -3.77
C SER A 209 7.24 -0.81 -4.26
N ASN A 210 7.49 -1.89 -4.98
CA ASN A 210 8.83 -2.40 -5.32
C ASN A 210 9.10 -2.49 -6.82
N HIS A 211 8.11 -2.20 -7.66
CA HIS A 211 8.20 -2.23 -9.12
C HIS A 211 7.85 -0.88 -9.76
N LEU A 212 8.59 -0.53 -10.82
CA LEU A 212 8.32 0.63 -11.66
C LEU A 212 8.56 0.27 -13.13
N THR A 213 7.51 0.38 -13.94
CA THR A 213 7.61 0.20 -15.39
C THR A 213 7.49 1.55 -16.10
N LEU A 214 8.46 1.85 -16.97
CA LEU A 214 8.48 3.08 -17.75
C LEU A 214 8.47 2.77 -19.24
N ASP A 215 7.62 3.46 -20.00
CA ASP A 215 7.53 3.37 -21.46
C ASP A 215 7.61 4.76 -22.07
N TRP A 216 8.58 4.97 -22.96
CA TRP A 216 8.74 6.26 -23.62
C TRP A 216 9.33 6.14 -25.02
N VAL A 217 9.23 7.23 -25.79
CA VAL A 217 9.78 7.30 -27.15
C VAL A 217 10.91 8.30 -27.23
N ALA A 218 11.85 8.05 -28.15
CA ALA A 218 12.80 9.05 -28.61
C ALA A 218 12.08 10.23 -29.27
N ASP A 219 12.78 11.35 -29.44
CA ASP A 219 12.29 12.41 -30.30
C ASP A 219 12.31 11.94 -31.77
N VAL A 220 11.18 12.09 -32.45
CA VAL A 220 11.01 11.68 -33.86
C VAL A 220 11.09 12.91 -34.74
N ASN A 221 12.15 12.98 -35.55
CA ASN A 221 12.34 14.07 -36.49
C ASN A 221 11.13 14.25 -37.42
N GLY A 222 10.55 15.45 -37.40
CA GLY A 222 9.43 15.83 -38.26
C GLY A 222 8.06 15.35 -37.81
N LEU A 223 7.93 14.67 -36.66
CA LEU A 223 6.64 14.31 -36.10
C LEU A 223 5.99 15.54 -35.42
N PRO A 224 4.81 16.01 -35.87
CA PRO A 224 4.13 17.14 -35.23
C PRO A 224 3.79 16.87 -33.77
N GLU A 225 3.79 17.90 -32.93
CA GLU A 225 3.50 17.77 -31.49
C GLU A 225 2.11 17.16 -31.21
N GLU A 226 1.12 17.51 -32.04
CA GLU A 226 -0.24 16.97 -31.97
C GLU A 226 -0.28 15.44 -32.16
N GLU A 227 0.68 14.88 -32.89
CA GLU A 227 0.75 13.44 -33.16
C GLU A 227 1.21 12.64 -31.94
N TYR A 228 2.08 13.19 -31.10
CA TYR A 228 2.44 12.57 -29.83
C TYR A 228 1.20 12.43 -28.93
N THR A 229 0.38 13.48 -28.86
CA THR A 229 -0.90 13.45 -28.17
C THR A 229 -1.87 12.45 -28.79
N ARG A 230 -2.09 12.53 -30.11
CA ARG A 230 -3.07 11.73 -30.84
C ARG A 230 -2.76 10.23 -30.76
N GLN A 231 -1.49 9.88 -30.76
CA GLN A 231 -1.01 8.49 -30.72
C GLN A 231 -0.59 8.04 -29.32
N ASN A 232 -0.84 8.87 -28.29
CA ASN A 232 -0.49 8.60 -26.89
C ASN A 232 0.99 8.22 -26.68
N LEU A 233 1.88 8.88 -27.43
CA LEU A 233 3.32 8.68 -27.35
C LEU A 233 3.87 9.53 -26.21
N LYS A 234 4.46 8.86 -25.22
CA LYS A 234 5.00 9.51 -24.03
C LYS A 234 6.47 9.82 -24.22
N ARG A 235 6.90 11.03 -23.86
CA ARG A 235 8.31 11.37 -23.72
C ARG A 235 8.67 11.40 -22.25
N LEU A 236 9.87 10.95 -21.90
CA LEU A 236 10.34 10.91 -20.52
C LEU A 236 11.31 12.06 -20.26
N TRP A 237 11.20 12.68 -19.10
CA TRP A 237 11.99 13.83 -18.67
C TRP A 237 12.51 13.64 -17.25
N VAL A 238 13.67 14.25 -16.95
CA VAL A 238 14.20 14.36 -15.60
C VAL A 238 14.10 15.80 -15.06
N VAL A 239 13.64 15.94 -13.82
CA VAL A 239 13.43 17.21 -13.11
C VAL A 239 14.29 17.22 -11.83
N PRO A 240 14.98 18.33 -11.48
CA PRO A 240 14.86 19.68 -12.03
C PRO A 240 15.77 20.01 -13.23
N ALA A 241 16.55 19.05 -13.75
CA ALA A 241 17.46 19.30 -14.86
C ALA A 241 16.76 19.68 -16.18
N ASN A 242 15.44 19.48 -16.27
CA ASN A 242 14.60 19.74 -17.43
C ASN A 242 15.21 19.16 -18.72
N LYS A 243 15.67 17.91 -18.62
CA LYS A 243 16.36 17.19 -19.69
C LYS A 243 15.47 16.05 -20.16
N GLN A 244 15.21 15.97 -21.46
CA GLN A 244 14.52 14.84 -22.05
C GLN A 244 15.43 13.60 -22.06
N ILE A 245 14.84 12.45 -21.74
CA ILE A 245 15.46 11.14 -21.83
C ILE A 245 15.05 10.54 -23.18
N ASN A 246 15.93 10.66 -24.18
CA ASN A 246 15.67 10.23 -25.56
C ASN A 246 16.49 8.99 -25.98
N SER A 247 17.26 8.40 -25.06
CA SER A 247 18.05 7.19 -25.29
C SER A 247 18.29 6.44 -23.99
N PHE A 248 18.69 5.17 -24.08
CA PHE A 248 19.12 4.41 -22.91
C PHE A 248 20.33 4.98 -22.22
N GLN A 249 21.31 5.51 -22.97
CA GLN A 249 22.49 6.12 -22.36
C GLN A 249 22.09 7.26 -21.43
N VAL A 250 21.21 8.16 -21.90
CA VAL A 250 20.71 9.28 -21.08
C VAL A 250 19.91 8.77 -19.88
N PHE A 251 19.05 7.76 -20.08
CA PHE A 251 18.27 7.16 -18.99
C PHE A 251 19.18 6.61 -17.89
N VAL A 252 20.14 5.77 -18.28
CA VAL A 252 21.07 5.11 -17.37
C VAL A 252 21.91 6.13 -16.63
N GLU A 253 22.46 7.15 -17.31
CA GLU A 253 23.21 8.23 -16.66
C GLU A 253 22.41 8.94 -15.58
N GLU A 254 21.15 9.31 -15.85
CA GLU A 254 20.33 10.03 -14.86
C GLU A 254 19.89 9.13 -13.70
N VAL A 255 19.50 7.87 -13.97
CA VAL A 255 19.17 6.90 -12.90
C VAL A 255 20.38 6.62 -12.02
N LEU A 256 21.56 6.43 -12.62
CA LEU A 256 22.81 6.21 -11.89
C LEU A 256 23.17 7.39 -10.99
N LYS A 257 23.01 8.65 -11.46
CA LYS A 257 23.24 9.83 -10.61
C LYS A 257 22.34 9.83 -9.38
N ILE A 258 21.04 9.55 -9.56
CA ILE A 258 20.06 9.52 -8.48
C ILE A 258 20.38 8.38 -7.51
N ALA A 259 20.63 7.18 -8.04
CA ALA A 259 20.96 5.99 -7.25
C ALA A 259 22.26 6.16 -6.43
N MET A 260 23.32 6.68 -7.05
CA MET A 260 24.59 6.94 -6.36
C MET A 260 24.44 8.02 -5.27
N SER A 261 23.66 9.07 -5.52
CA SER A 261 23.34 10.06 -4.48
C SER A 261 22.58 9.44 -3.30
N ASP A 262 21.79 8.40 -3.55
CA ASP A 262 21.06 7.65 -2.52
C ASP A 262 21.90 6.50 -1.89
N GLY A 263 23.16 6.36 -2.30
CA GLY A 263 24.13 5.42 -1.72
C GLY A 263 24.20 4.05 -2.41
N PHE A 264 23.52 3.85 -3.53
CA PHE A 264 23.74 2.67 -4.37
C PHE A 264 25.09 2.74 -5.08
N CYS A 265 25.72 1.60 -5.26
CA CYS A 265 26.89 1.39 -6.10
C CYS A 265 26.59 0.34 -7.16
N VAL A 266 27.37 0.37 -8.24
CA VAL A 266 27.28 -0.63 -9.30
C VAL A 266 27.77 -1.98 -8.75
N ASP A 267 27.01 -3.05 -8.99
CA ASP A 267 27.42 -4.40 -8.63
C ASP A 267 28.67 -4.80 -9.44
N SER A 268 29.82 -4.83 -8.79
CA SER A 268 31.11 -5.16 -9.42
C SER A 268 31.21 -6.62 -9.88
N SER A 269 30.23 -7.47 -9.55
CA SER A 269 30.24 -8.88 -9.91
C SER A 269 29.68 -9.19 -11.31
N HIS A 270 29.01 -8.25 -12.00
CA HIS A 270 28.42 -8.44 -13.34
C HIS A 270 28.28 -7.11 -14.12
N PRO A 271 28.64 -7.07 -15.42
CA PRO A 271 29.90 -7.44 -16.06
C PRO A 271 30.79 -6.20 -16.31
N HIS A 272 31.91 -6.37 -17.02
CA HIS A 272 32.94 -5.36 -17.25
C HIS A 272 32.40 -4.01 -17.78
N SER A 273 33.15 -2.92 -17.55
CA SER A 273 32.78 -1.54 -17.92
C SER A 273 32.42 -1.33 -19.40
N SER A 274 32.85 -2.22 -20.30
CA SER A 274 32.49 -2.24 -21.72
C SER A 274 31.10 -2.81 -22.03
N ASP A 275 30.52 -3.60 -21.11
CA ASP A 275 29.22 -4.26 -21.28
C ASP A 275 28.06 -3.42 -20.73
N PHE A 276 28.32 -2.44 -19.87
CA PHE A 276 27.31 -1.56 -19.28
C PHE A 276 26.54 -0.69 -20.28
N LEU A 277 27.17 -0.31 -21.40
CA LEU A 277 26.54 0.52 -22.43
C LEU A 277 25.66 -0.29 -23.39
N ASN A 278 25.84 -1.61 -23.46
CA ASN A 278 25.07 -2.53 -24.31
C ASN A 278 24.09 -3.41 -23.52
N ASN A 279 24.24 -3.48 -22.20
CA ASN A 279 23.43 -4.37 -21.38
C ASN A 279 22.02 -3.83 -21.18
N LYS A 280 21.08 -4.68 -21.61
CA LYS A 280 19.67 -4.57 -21.26
C LYS A 280 19.41 -4.79 -19.77
N ILE A 281 20.42 -5.06 -18.94
CA ILE A 281 20.24 -5.35 -17.51
C ILE A 281 21.29 -4.61 -16.69
N ILE A 282 20.84 -3.82 -15.70
CA ILE A 282 21.70 -3.08 -14.75
C ILE A 282 21.33 -3.51 -13.34
N ARG A 283 22.35 -3.77 -12.52
CA ARG A 283 22.20 -4.11 -11.11
C ARG A 283 23.00 -3.18 -10.23
N LEU A 284 22.33 -2.54 -9.28
CA LEU A 284 22.93 -1.70 -8.26
C LEU A 284 22.63 -2.25 -6.87
N LEU A 285 23.57 -2.05 -5.96
CA LEU A 285 23.49 -2.51 -4.59
C LEU A 285 23.80 -1.35 -3.65
N ARG A 286 23.07 -1.24 -2.56
CA ARG A 286 23.36 -0.33 -1.46
C ARG A 286 23.60 -1.19 -0.23
N TYR A 287 24.77 -1.03 0.38
CA TYR A 287 25.11 -1.67 1.66
C TYR A 287 25.34 -0.55 2.68
N ARG A 288 24.49 -0.47 3.71
CA ARG A 288 24.61 0.52 4.78
C ARG A 288 24.31 -0.08 6.15
#